data_AF-A0A5E4JT19-F1
#
_entry.id   AF-A0A5E4JT19-F1
#
_cell.length_a   1.000
_cell.length_b   1.000
_cell.length_c   1.000
_cell.angle_alpha   90.00
_cell.angle_beta   90.00
_cell.angle_gamma   90.00
#
_symmetry.space_group_name_H-M   'P 1'
#
loop_
_entity.id
_entity.type
_entity.pdbx_description
1 polymer ?
#
loop_
_entity_poly.entity_id
_entity_poly.type
_entity_poly.pdbx_seq_one_letter_code
_entity_poly.pdbx_strand_id
1 'polypeptide(L)'
;MIDLTGLLQQYPQYSIIGISLLITLAMTLVTKYFTNQSRMKELKDTQKSCQQKLKEHKNDPKELEKIQKEMMASSMELMKHSFKPMLITALPLLLVLFWIRTVYEGVLAGWIWWYIISSIIFSIILRKLLKVI
;
A
#
# COMPACT_ATOMS: atom_id res chain seq x y z
N MET A 1 -36.50 -9.09 10.75
CA MET A 1 -35.33 -8.51 11.44
C MET A 1 -34.50 -7.87 10.34
N ILE A 2 -34.10 -6.60 10.46
CA ILE A 2 -33.26 -6.00 9.42
C ILE A 2 -31.83 -6.41 9.71
N ASP A 3 -31.34 -7.37 8.94
CA ASP A 3 -29.98 -7.89 9.10
C ASP A 3 -28.99 -6.84 8.55
N LEU A 4 -27.77 -6.80 9.09
CA LEU A 4 -26.75 -5.82 8.69
C LEU A 4 -26.52 -5.81 7.17
N THR A 5 -26.56 -6.99 6.54
CA THR A 5 -26.46 -7.15 5.08
C THR A 5 -27.63 -6.51 4.34
N GLY A 6 -28.86 -6.59 4.87
CA GLY A 6 -30.04 -5.95 4.30
C GLY A 6 -29.95 -4.42 4.28
N LEU A 7 -29.40 -3.80 5.35
CA LEU A 7 -29.12 -2.36 5.37
C LEU A 7 -28.06 -1.97 4.33
N LEU A 8 -27.00 -2.78 4.17
CA LEU A 8 -25.94 -2.52 3.20
C LEU A 8 -26.45 -2.60 1.77
N GLN A 9 -27.37 -3.52 1.49
CA GLN A 9 -27.98 -3.72 0.17
C GLN A 9 -29.05 -2.68 -0.19
N GLN A 10 -29.67 -2.03 0.80
CA GLN A 10 -30.68 -0.98 0.57
C GLN A 10 -30.06 0.27 -0.10
N TYR A 11 -28.83 0.59 0.26
CA TYR A 11 -28.07 1.72 -0.31
C TYR A 11 -26.68 1.28 -0.76
N PRO A 12 -26.59 0.45 -1.81
CA PRO A 12 -25.39 -0.32 -2.10
C PRO A 12 -24.19 0.55 -2.52
N GLN A 13 -24.44 1.72 -3.12
CA GLN A 13 -23.40 2.68 -3.52
C GLN A 13 -22.79 3.41 -2.32
N TYR A 14 -23.61 3.91 -1.39
CA TYR A 14 -23.10 4.63 -0.22
C TYR A 14 -22.44 3.68 0.78
N SER A 15 -23.01 2.47 0.93
CA SER A 15 -22.50 1.47 1.84
C SER A 15 -21.11 0.95 1.42
N ILE A 16 -20.90 0.68 0.13
CA ILE A 16 -19.59 0.22 -0.37
C ILE A 16 -18.51 1.29 -0.24
N ILE A 17 -18.86 2.57 -0.43
CA ILE A 17 -17.95 3.70 -0.22
C ILE A 17 -17.56 3.78 1.25
N GLY A 18 -18.52 3.75 2.18
CA GLY A 18 -18.26 3.78 3.62
C GLY A 18 -17.38 2.61 4.08
N ILE A 19 -17.68 1.40 3.60
CA ILE A 19 -16.88 0.20 3.85
C ILE A 19 -15.45 0.38 3.33
N SER A 20 -15.29 0.86 2.09
CA SER A 20 -13.97 1.07 1.50
C SER A 20 -13.12 2.07 2.29
N LEU A 21 -13.72 3.12 2.86
CA LEU A 21 -13.03 4.07 3.73
C LEU A 21 -12.50 3.40 5.00
N LEU A 22 -13.35 2.63 5.69
CA LEU A 22 -12.98 1.94 6.93
C LEU A 22 -11.87 0.92 6.70
N ILE A 23 -11.99 0.10 5.65
CA ILE A 23 -10.97 -0.88 5.27
C ILE A 23 -9.66 -0.17 4.91
N THR A 24 -9.73 0.88 4.08
CA THR A 24 -8.53 1.60 3.64
C THR A 24 -7.84 2.27 4.81
N LEU A 25 -8.60 2.83 5.75
CA LEU A 25 -8.08 3.39 6.99
C LEU A 25 -7.38 2.32 7.84
N ALA A 26 -8.03 1.19 8.09
CA ALA A 26 -7.44 0.08 8.85
C ALA A 26 -6.14 -0.41 8.19
N MET A 27 -6.15 -0.65 6.88
CA MET A 27 -4.97 -1.08 6.12
C MET A 27 -3.83 -0.05 6.18
N THR A 28 -4.16 1.24 6.07
CA THR A 28 -3.17 2.33 6.13
C THR A 28 -2.55 2.44 7.53
N LEU A 29 -3.34 2.22 8.59
CA LEU A 29 -2.83 2.18 9.95
C LEU A 29 -1.91 0.98 10.16
N VAL A 30 -2.32 -0.22 9.69
CA VAL A 30 -1.46 -1.42 9.75
C VAL A 30 -0.13 -1.17 9.06
N THR A 31 -0.13 -0.65 7.83
CA THR A 31 1.13 -0.33 7.12
C THR A 31 1.94 0.75 7.83
N LYS A 32 1.30 1.75 8.44
CA LYS A 32 2.02 2.78 9.21
C LYS A 32 2.76 2.20 10.41
N TYR A 33 2.11 1.32 11.17
CA TYR A 33 2.68 0.75 12.39
C TYR A 33 3.64 -0.41 12.11
N PHE A 34 3.41 -1.19 11.06
CA PHE A 34 4.26 -2.34 10.74
C PHE A 34 5.48 -1.98 9.88
N THR A 35 5.48 -0.85 9.19
CA THR A 35 6.62 -0.39 8.37
C THR A 35 7.46 0.65 9.13
N ASN A 36 8.77 0.42 9.26
CA ASN A 36 9.69 1.40 9.84
C ASN A 36 9.89 2.58 8.88
N GLN A 37 9.12 3.65 9.09
CA GLN A 37 9.13 4.84 8.25
C GLN A 37 10.50 5.54 8.21
N SER A 38 11.24 5.55 9.32
CA SER A 38 12.57 6.17 9.38
C SER A 38 13.56 5.42 8.50
N ARG A 39 13.59 4.09 8.62
CA ARG A 39 14.51 3.25 7.84
C ARG A 39 14.21 3.32 6.34
N MET A 40 12.94 3.35 5.97
CA MET A 40 12.51 3.52 4.57
C MET A 40 12.99 4.85 3.98
N LYS A 41 12.97 5.93 4.78
CA LYS A 41 13.47 7.24 4.36
C LYS A 41 15.00 7.22 4.18
N GLU A 42 15.74 6.67 5.15
CA GLU A 42 17.19 6.51 5.06
C GLU A 42 17.60 5.73 3.82
N LEU A 43 16.97 4.58 3.55
CA LEU A 43 17.28 3.75 2.38
C LEU A 43 17.04 4.48 1.05
N LYS A 44 15.94 5.26 0.95
CA LYS A 44 15.66 6.12 -0.21
C LYS A 44 16.71 7.21 -0.38
N ASP A 45 17.22 7.78 0.73
CA ASP A 45 18.27 8.79 0.68
C ASP A 45 19.64 8.17 0.33
N THR A 46 19.95 6.96 0.79
CA THR A 46 21.11 6.18 0.32
C THR A 46 21.04 5.90 -1.17
N GLN A 47 19.87 5.51 -1.71
CA GLN A 47 19.72 5.32 -3.16
C GLN A 47 20.02 6.61 -3.94
N LYS A 48 19.59 7.78 -3.45
CA LYS A 48 19.91 9.07 -4.09
C LYS A 48 21.40 9.40 -4.03
N SER A 49 22.06 9.13 -2.90
CA SER A 49 23.51 9.37 -2.79
C SER A 49 24.31 8.43 -3.70
N CYS A 50 23.94 7.15 -3.79
CA CYS A 50 24.53 6.22 -4.76
C CYS A 50 24.34 6.71 -6.22
N GLN A 51 23.18 7.26 -6.57
CA GLN A 51 22.94 7.83 -7.90
C GLN A 51 23.83 9.05 -8.19
N GLN A 52 24.16 9.86 -7.18
CA GLN A 52 25.10 10.98 -7.33
C GLN A 52 26.53 10.47 -7.52
N LYS A 53 26.99 9.55 -6.66
CA LYS A 53 28.32 8.91 -6.75
C LYS A 53 28.55 8.24 -8.10
N LEU A 54 27.53 7.60 -8.68
CA LEU A 54 27.57 7.02 -10.03
C LEU A 54 27.90 8.04 -11.12
N LYS A 55 27.46 9.29 -10.97
CA LYS A 55 27.74 10.37 -11.93
C LYS A 55 29.14 10.93 -11.78
N GLU A 56 29.68 10.92 -10.56
CA GLU A 56 31.00 11.45 -10.21
C GLU A 56 32.13 10.46 -10.53
N HIS A 57 31.89 9.16 -10.38
CA HIS A 57 32.90 8.10 -10.51
C HIS A 57 32.79 7.26 -11.80
N LYS A 58 32.26 7.83 -12.89
CA LYS A 58 31.98 7.11 -14.16
C LYS A 58 33.18 6.37 -14.77
N ASN A 59 34.40 6.79 -14.48
CA ASN A 59 35.62 6.23 -15.06
C ASN A 59 36.40 5.33 -14.10
N ASP A 60 35.91 5.11 -12.88
CA ASP A 60 36.56 4.24 -11.89
C ASP A 60 35.78 2.93 -11.74
N PRO A 61 36.20 1.84 -12.42
CA PRO A 61 35.48 0.57 -12.38
C PRO A 61 35.40 -0.05 -10.98
N LYS A 62 36.38 0.20 -10.10
CA LYS A 62 36.36 -0.35 -8.73
C LYS A 62 35.34 0.39 -7.85
N GLU A 63 35.26 1.71 -7.98
CA GLU A 63 34.26 2.49 -7.24
C GLU A 63 32.85 2.26 -7.80
N LEU A 64 32.70 2.10 -9.12
CA LEU A 64 31.41 1.72 -9.72
C LEU A 64 30.89 0.38 -9.18
N GLU A 65 31.75 -0.63 -9.03
CA GLU A 65 31.36 -1.93 -8.46
C GLU A 65 30.88 -1.78 -7.00
N LYS A 66 31.57 -0.98 -6.19
CA LYS A 66 31.15 -0.69 -4.80
C LYS A 66 29.80 0.02 -4.75
N ILE A 67 29.60 1.04 -5.58
CA ILE A 67 28.34 1.81 -5.61
C ILE A 67 27.19 0.90 -6.07
N GLN A 68 27.41 0.02 -7.05
CA GLN A 68 26.39 -0.95 -7.47
C GLN A 68 26.04 -1.93 -6.34
N LYS A 69 27.03 -2.46 -5.61
CA LYS A 69 26.78 -3.33 -4.45
C LYS A 69 25.99 -2.61 -3.36
N GLU A 70 26.33 -1.36 -3.05
CA GLU A 70 25.60 -0.52 -2.08
C GLU A 70 24.15 -0.28 -2.52
N MET A 71 23.94 0.03 -3.81
CA MET A 71 22.60 0.21 -4.40
C MET A 71 21.77 -1.07 -4.34
N MET A 72 22.37 -2.22 -4.65
CA MET A 72 21.71 -3.53 -4.59
C MET A 72 21.33 -3.89 -3.15
N ALA A 73 22.24 -3.69 -2.19
CA ALA A 73 22.00 -3.94 -0.77
C ALA A 73 20.86 -3.07 -0.24
N SER A 74 20.88 -1.76 -0.51
CA SER A 74 19.80 -0.84 -0.12
C SER A 74 18.46 -1.23 -0.77
N SER A 75 18.47 -1.62 -2.05
CA SER A 75 17.26 -2.07 -2.74
C SER A 75 16.69 -3.37 -2.16
N MET A 76 17.55 -4.33 -1.79
CA MET A 76 17.12 -5.56 -1.13
C MET A 76 16.56 -5.29 0.27
N GLU A 77 17.16 -4.36 1.01
CA GLU A 77 16.66 -3.97 2.34
C GLU A 77 15.30 -3.26 2.24
N LEU A 78 15.13 -2.34 1.28
CA LEU A 78 13.85 -1.72 0.93
C LEU A 78 12.79 -2.77 0.60
N MET A 79 13.16 -3.77 -0.22
CA MET A 79 12.27 -4.87 -0.57
C MET A 79 11.86 -5.64 0.68
N LYS A 80 12.78 -6.04 1.55
CA LYS A 80 12.47 -6.76 2.81
C LYS A 80 11.53 -5.96 3.71
N HIS A 81 11.75 -4.65 3.85
CA HIS A 81 10.88 -3.78 4.62
C HIS A 81 9.51 -3.55 3.98
N SER A 82 9.40 -3.66 2.66
CA SER A 82 8.13 -3.52 1.93
C SER A 82 7.36 -4.84 1.82
N PHE A 83 8.06 -5.98 1.78
CA PHE A 83 7.48 -7.29 1.54
C PHE A 83 6.72 -7.83 2.74
N LYS A 84 7.22 -7.62 3.96
CA LYS A 84 6.53 -8.03 5.19
C LYS A 84 5.17 -7.32 5.35
N PRO A 85 5.07 -5.99 5.25
CA PRO A 85 3.79 -5.28 5.21
C PRO A 85 2.90 -5.69 4.04
N MET A 86 3.47 -5.94 2.86
CA MET A 86 2.71 -6.40 1.69
C MET A 86 1.99 -7.73 1.97
N LEU A 87 2.67 -8.74 2.51
CA LEU A 87 2.04 -10.02 2.83
C LEU A 87 0.99 -9.89 3.95
N ILE A 88 1.30 -9.09 4.97
CA ILE A 88 0.39 -8.84 6.10
C ILE A 88 -0.88 -8.10 5.64
N THR A 89 -0.78 -7.22 4.65
CA THR A 89 -1.93 -6.47 4.11
C THR A 89 -2.66 -7.23 2.99
N ALA A 90 -1.96 -8.08 2.22
CA ALA A 90 -2.57 -8.85 1.15
C ALA A 90 -3.58 -9.88 1.69
N LEU A 91 -3.25 -10.56 2.80
CA LEU A 91 -4.09 -11.63 3.34
C LEU A 91 -5.46 -11.10 3.82
N PRO A 92 -5.55 -10.03 4.64
CA PRO A 92 -6.82 -9.44 5.00
C PRO A 92 -7.53 -8.78 3.81
N LEU A 93 -6.80 -8.25 2.82
CA LEU A 93 -7.40 -7.65 1.63
C LEU A 93 -8.19 -8.69 0.83
N LEU A 94 -7.63 -9.89 0.67
CA LEU A 94 -8.32 -10.99 -0.02
C LEU A 94 -9.56 -11.46 0.74
N LEU A 95 -9.49 -11.57 2.07
CA LEU A 95 -10.65 -11.91 2.90
C LEU A 95 -11.76 -10.87 2.79
N VAL A 96 -11.38 -9.59 2.83
CA VAL A 96 -12.31 -8.47 2.67
C VAL A 96 -12.93 -8.45 1.28
N LEU A 97 -12.14 -8.66 0.22
CA LEU A 97 -12.65 -8.73 -1.14
C LEU A 97 -13.65 -9.89 -1.32
N PHE A 98 -13.36 -11.06 -0.73
CA PHE A 98 -14.28 -12.19 -0.74
C PHE A 98 -15.59 -11.85 -0.02
N TRP A 99 -15.52 -11.21 1.15
CA TRP A 99 -16.72 -10.80 1.89
C TRP A 99 -17.54 -9.75 1.13
N ILE A 100 -16.90 -8.70 0.58
CA ILE A 100 -17.59 -7.69 -0.23
C ILE A 100 -18.28 -8.34 -1.43
N ARG A 101 -17.62 -9.31 -2.08
CA ARG A 101 -18.25 -10.09 -3.15
C ARG A 101 -19.55 -10.73 -2.67
N THR A 102 -19.54 -11.45 -1.53
CA THR A 102 -20.76 -12.10 -1.02
C THR A 102 -21.91 -11.14 -0.72
N VAL A 103 -21.62 -9.87 -0.39
CA VAL A 103 -22.64 -8.87 -0.05
C VAL A 103 -23.21 -8.17 -1.28
N TYR A 104 -22.38 -7.90 -2.29
CA TYR A 104 -22.71 -7.03 -3.43
C TYR A 104 -22.84 -7.73 -4.78
N GLU A 105 -22.41 -8.99 -4.90
CA GLU A 105 -22.61 -9.81 -6.10
C GLU A 105 -24.12 -9.95 -6.36
N GLY A 106 -24.54 -9.60 -7.58
CA GLY A 106 -25.96 -9.58 -7.97
C GLY A 106 -26.77 -8.36 -7.47
N VAL A 107 -26.24 -7.55 -6.56
CA VAL A 107 -26.91 -6.35 -6.03
C VAL A 107 -26.43 -5.08 -6.73
N LEU A 108 -25.11 -4.95 -6.92
CA LEU A 108 -24.49 -3.78 -7.52
C LEU A 108 -23.60 -4.18 -8.69
N ALA A 109 -24.02 -3.85 -9.91
CA ALA A 109 -23.20 -4.01 -11.10
C ALA A 109 -21.91 -3.19 -10.96
N GLY A 110 -20.75 -3.80 -11.23
CA GLY A 110 -19.47 -3.12 -11.09
C GLY A 110 -19.09 -2.77 -9.65
N TRP A 111 -19.63 -3.45 -8.64
CA TRP A 111 -19.27 -3.26 -7.22
C TRP A 111 -17.75 -3.24 -6.99
N ILE A 112 -16.99 -4.05 -7.75
CA ILE A 112 -15.54 -4.09 -7.66
C ILE A 112 -14.89 -2.76 -8.06
N TRP A 113 -15.41 -2.08 -9.09
CA TRP A 113 -14.92 -0.77 -9.53
C TRP A 113 -15.26 0.32 -8.53
N TRP A 114 -16.48 0.30 -7.98
CA TRP A 114 -16.89 1.20 -6.91
C TRP A 114 -15.97 1.08 -5.70
N TYR A 115 -15.65 -0.14 -5.29
CA TYR A 115 -14.69 -0.41 -4.21
C TYR A 115 -13.28 0.06 -4.56
N ILE A 116 -12.74 -0.32 -5.72
CA ILE A 116 -11.36 0.00 -6.12
C ILE A 116 -11.16 1.51 -6.22
N ILE A 117 -12.03 2.22 -6.94
CA ILE A 117 -11.88 3.67 -7.16
C ILE A 117 -11.95 4.41 -5.83
N SER A 118 -12.96 4.10 -5.00
CA SER A 118 -13.12 4.73 -3.69
C SER A 118 -11.92 4.45 -2.79
N SER A 119 -11.46 3.19 -2.76
CA SER A 119 -10.29 2.80 -1.96
C SER A 119 -9.03 3.55 -2.40
N ILE A 120 -8.77 3.72 -3.70
CA ILE A 120 -7.60 4.45 -4.19
C ILE A 120 -7.65 5.91 -3.74
N ILE A 121 -8.79 6.58 -3.91
CA ILE A 121 -8.98 7.98 -3.51
C ILE A 121 -8.73 8.13 -2.01
N PHE A 122 -9.40 7.32 -1.18
CA PHE A 122 -9.19 7.35 0.27
C PHE A 122 -7.76 7.04 0.65
N SER A 123 -7.11 6.11 -0.05
CA SER A 123 -5.75 5.70 0.26
C SER A 123 -4.74 6.81 -0.02
N ILE A 124 -4.94 7.59 -1.09
CA ILE A 124 -4.13 8.78 -1.38
C ILE A 124 -4.32 9.84 -0.27
N ILE A 125 -5.56 10.12 0.12
CA ILE A 125 -5.89 11.11 1.15
C ILE A 125 -5.30 10.69 2.50
N LEU A 126 -5.57 9.45 2.92
CA LEU A 126 -5.14 8.91 4.21
C LEU A 126 -3.63 8.80 4.32
N ARG A 127 -2.91 8.39 3.27
CA ARG A 127 -1.44 8.35 3.30
C ARG A 127 -0.83 9.72 3.49
N LYS A 128 -1.39 10.76 2.85
CA LYS A 128 -0.96 12.15 3.05
C LYS A 128 -1.25 12.64 4.46
N LEU A 129 -2.45 12.41 4.97
CA LEU A 129 -2.85 12.83 6.33
C LEU A 129 -2.03 12.12 7.41
N LEU A 130 -1.78 10.83 7.24
CA LEU A 130 -1.09 10.00 8.23
C LEU A 130 0.43 9.98 8.05
N LYS A 131 0.98 10.67 7.05
CA LYS A 131 2.41 10.73 6.70
C LYS A 131 3.04 9.34 6.54
N VAL A 132 2.37 8.46 5.80
CA VAL A 132 2.86 7.10 5.48
C VAL A 132 3.64 7.16 4.17
N ILE A 133 4.89 6.67 4.19
CA ILE A 133 5.83 6.64 3.05
C ILE A 133 5.67 5.38 2.20
#